data_AF-R7UKI1-F1
#
_entry.id   AF-R7UKI1-F1
#
_cell.length_a   1.000
_cell.length_b   1.000
_cell.length_c   1.000
_cell.angle_alpha   90.00
_cell.angle_beta   90.00
_cell.angle_gamma   90.00
#
_symmetry.space_group_name_H-M   'P 1'
#
loop_
_entity.id
_entity.type
_entity.pdbx_description
1 polymer ?
#
loop_
_entity_poly.entity_id
_entity_poly.type
_entity_poly.pdbx_seq_one_letter_code
_entity_poly.pdbx_strand_id
1 'polypeptide(L)' 'CSWIGCTKAFMTPSLLKRHYTAHTGEKPFKCPFCPHATTQKCHLKLHVRSLHASLVKTSKPN' A
#
# COMPACT_ATOMS: atom_id res chain seq x y z
N CYS A 1 -2.32 0.31 18.75
CA CYS A 1 -3.46 0.59 17.87
C CYS A 1 -4.61 1.05 18.77
N SER A 2 -5.39 2.08 18.43
CA SER A 2 -6.49 2.55 19.30
C SER A 2 -7.85 1.92 18.96
N TRP A 3 -7.89 0.89 18.12
CA TRP A 3 -9.14 0.23 17.70
C TRP A 3 -9.61 -0.79 18.75
N ILE A 4 -10.91 -0.82 19.04
CA ILE A 4 -11.52 -1.74 20.01
C ILE A 4 -11.30 -3.19 19.54
N GLY A 5 -10.70 -4.02 20.40
CA GLY A 5 -10.38 -5.41 20.08
C GLY A 5 -9.08 -5.62 19.29
N CYS A 6 -8.33 -4.56 18.96
CA CYS A 6 -7.03 -4.69 18.32
C CYS A 6 -5.87 -4.61 19.34
N THR A 7 -5.23 -5.74 19.60
CA THR A 7 -4.09 -5.85 20.54
C THR A 7 -2.73 -5.54 19.90
N LYS A 8 -2.69 -5.10 18.63
CA LYS A 8 -1.42 -4.85 17.93
C LYS A 8 -0.77 -3.53 18.36
N ALA A 9 0.44 -3.65 18.89
CA ALA A 9 1.35 -2.55 19.16
C ALA A 9 2.41 -2.45 18.04
N PHE A 10 2.80 -1.22 17.70
CA PHE A 10 3.81 -0.95 16.68
C PHE A 10 4.82 0.04 17.24
N MET A 11 6.11 -0.20 16.96
CA MET A 11 7.21 0.63 17.45
C MET A 11 7.31 1.97 16.71
N THR A 12 6.72 2.07 15.51
CA THR A 12 6.81 3.29 14.69
C THR A 12 5.44 3.75 14.22
N PRO A 13 5.23 5.07 14.08
CA PRO A 13 3.97 5.63 13.60
C PRO A 13 3.67 5.22 12.15
N SER A 14 4.70 5.01 11.31
CA SER A 14 4.53 4.54 9.93
C SER A 14 3.94 3.12 9.87
N LEU A 15 4.39 2.21 10.75
CA LEU A 15 3.83 0.87 10.87
C LEU A 15 2.38 0.90 11.40
N LEU A 16 2.11 1.75 12.39
CA LEU A 16 0.75 1.94 12.91
C LEU A 16 -0.20 2.50 11.85
N LYS A 17 0.23 3.52 11.09
CA LYS A 17 -0.55 4.10 9.98
C LYS A 17 -0.85 3.08 8.89
N ARG A 18 0.13 2.27 8.53
CA ARG A 18 -0.08 1.15 7.60
C ARG A 18 -1.08 0.15 8.17
N HIS A 19 -0.99 -0.17 9.45
CA HIS A 19 -1.92 -1.11 10.08
C HIS A 19 -3.37 -0.61 10.10
N TYR A 20 -3.60 0.70 10.26
CA TYR A 20 -4.97 1.25 10.21
C TYR A 20 -5.71 0.94 8.90
N THR A 21 -5.00 0.83 7.78
CA THR A 21 -5.60 0.43 6.49
C THR A 21 -6.26 -0.96 6.52
N ALA A 22 -5.86 -1.83 7.45
CA ALA A 22 -6.49 -3.14 7.64
C ALA A 22 -7.85 -3.03 8.34
N HIS A 23 -8.07 -1.98 9.13
CA HIS A 23 -9.36 -1.70 9.77
C HIS A 23 -10.29 -0.93 8.84
N THR A 24 -9.78 0.08 8.14
CA THR A 24 -10.59 0.93 7.25
C THR A 24 -10.81 0.32 5.87
N GLY A 25 -10.01 -0.69 5.48
CA GLY A 25 -10.02 -1.25 4.12
C GLY A 25 -9.48 -0.28 3.06
N GLU A 26 -8.96 0.88 3.47
CA GLU A 26 -8.47 1.89 2.55
C GLU A 26 -7.21 1.40 1.84
N LYS A 27 -7.24 1.44 0.51
CA LYS A 27 -6.10 1.09 -0.35
C LYS A 27 -5.63 2.34 -1.10
N PRO A 28 -4.78 3.17 -0.49
CA PRO A 28 -4.38 4.45 -1.08
C PRO A 28 -3.52 4.29 -2.33
N PHE A 29 -2.85 3.14 -2.53
CA PHE A 29 -1.97 2.93 -3.67
C PHE A 29 -2.68 2.15 -4.78
N LYS A 30 -3.36 2.87 -5.66
CA LYS A 30 -4.05 2.32 -6.83
C LYS A 30 -3.10 2.16 -8.01
N CYS A 31 -3.25 1.09 -8.78
CA CYS A 31 -2.55 0.91 -10.03
C CYS A 31 -3.14 1.85 -11.09
N PRO A 32 -2.31 2.57 -11.86
CA PRO A 32 -2.80 3.43 -12.94
C PRO A 32 -3.24 2.64 -14.18
N PHE A 33 -2.86 1.36 -14.29
CA PHE A 33 -3.10 0.54 -15.47
C PHE A 33 -4.23 -0.48 -15.30
N CYS A 34 -4.71 -0.70 -14.06
CA CYS A 34 -5.73 -1.69 -13.75
C CYS A 34 -6.46 -1.34 -12.44
N PRO A 35 -7.61 -1.97 -12.13
CA PRO A 35 -8.37 -1.69 -10.90
C PRO A 35 -7.70 -2.22 -9.61
N HIS A 36 -6.49 -2.78 -9.69
CA HIS A 36 -5.79 -3.29 -8.53
C HIS A 36 -5.34 -2.15 -7.60
N ALA A 37 -5.55 -2.32 -6.30
CA ALA A 37 -5.12 -1.36 -5.29
C ALA A 37 -4.45 -2.08 -4.12
N THR A 38 -3.44 -1.44 -3.55
CA THR A 38 -2.65 -1.97 -2.44
C THR A 38 -2.57 -0.96 -1.30
N THR A 39 -2.25 -1.45 -0.11
CA THR A 39 -2.00 -0.61 1.07
C THR A 39 -0.55 -0.14 1.17
N GLN A 40 0.33 -0.60 0.25
CA GLN A 40 1.77 -0.34 0.33
C GLN A 40 2.37 0.01 -1.03
N LYS A 41 3.14 1.11 -1.09
CA LYS A 41 3.84 1.57 -2.30
C LYS A 41 4.78 0.53 -2.89
N CYS A 42 5.50 -0.24 -2.06
CA CYS A 42 6.41 -1.29 -2.55
C CYS A 42 5.66 -2.42 -3.27
N HIS A 43 4.50 -2.83 -2.75
CA HIS A 43 3.66 -3.84 -3.40
C HIS A 43 3.11 -3.33 -4.72
N LEU A 44 2.69 -2.06 -4.80
CA LEU A 44 2.29 -1.47 -6.07
C LEU A 44 3.44 -1.48 -7.08
N LYS A 45 4.65 -1.06 -6.69
CA LYS A 45 5.83 -1.10 -7.58
C LYS A 45 6.12 -2.50 -8.10
N LEU A 46 6.05 -3.51 -7.24
CA LEU A 46 6.27 -4.91 -7.63
C LEU A 46 5.16 -5.38 -8.58
N HIS A 47 3.90 -5.11 -8.26
CA HIS A 47 2.74 -5.42 -9.11
C HIS A 47 2.89 -4.81 -10.50
N VAL A 48 3.18 -3.51 -10.58
CA VAL A 48 3.34 -2.82 -11.86
C VAL A 48 4.57 -3.38 -12.60
N ARG A 49 5.68 -3.66 -11.91
CA ARG A 49 6.87 -4.23 -12.53
C ARG A 49 6.63 -5.65 -13.07
N SER A 50 5.84 -6.49 -12.41
CA SER A 50 5.64 -7.88 -12.83
C SER A 50 4.51 -8.03 -13.85
N LEU A 51 3.39 -7.33 -13.66
CA LEU A 51 2.20 -7.48 -14.49
C LEU A 51 2.06 -6.37 -15.55
N HIS A 52 2.66 -5.21 -15.31
CA HIS A 52 2.66 -4.08 -16.25
C HIS A 52 4.10 -3.69 -16.64
N ALA A 53 5.03 -4.66 -16.63
CA ALA A 53 6.46 -4.47 -16.88
C ALA A 53 6.73 -3.61 -18.14
N SER A 54 5.99 -3.90 -19.21
CA SER A 54 6.07 -3.26 -20.52
C SER A 54 5.60 -1.80 -20.53
N LEU A 55 4.86 -1.37 -19.50
CA LEU A 55 4.34 -0.01 -19.32
C LEU A 55 5.16 0.82 -18.33
N VAL A 56 6.13 0.21 -17.63
CA VAL A 56 7.01 0.89 -16.66
C VAL A 56 8.18 1.57 -17.36
N LYS A 57 7.88 2.46 -18.30
CA LYS A 57 8.86 3.47 -18.72
C LYS A 57 8.85 4.57 -17.65
N THR A 58 9.74 4.40 -16.67
CA THR A 58 10.25 5.44 -15.75
C THR A 58 9.23 6.45 -15.22
N SER A 59 8.69 6.21 -14.03
CA SER A 59 8.15 7.29 -13.19
C SER A 59 8.81 7.18 -11.82
N LYS A 60 9.90 7.93 -11.67
CA LYS A 60 10.47 8.36 -10.40
C LYS A 60 9.62 9.56 -9.97
N PRO A 61 8.77 9.48 -8.93
CA PRO A 61 8.21 10.68 -8.34
C PRO A 61 9.12 11.08 -7.18
N ASN A 62 9.88 12.16 -7.42
CA ASN A 62 10.53 13.08 -6.49
C ASN A 62 11.16 12.45 -5.23
#